data_AF-A0A2E4KFS7-F1
#
_entry.id   AF-A0A2E4KFS7-F1
#
_cell.length_a   1.000
_cell.length_b   1.000
_cell.length_c   1.000
_cell.angle_alpha   90.00
_cell.angle_beta   90.00
_cell.angle_gamma   90.00
#
_symmetry.space_group_name_H-M   'P 1'
#
loop_
_entity.id
_entity.type
_entity.pdbx_description
1 polymer ?
#
loop_
_entity_poly.entity_id
_entity_poly.type
_entity_poly.pdbx_seq_one_letter_code
_entity_poly.pdbx_strand_id
1 'polypeptide(L)'
;MSDKNRFGLFLSGGMDTRLILACARKNNFNLSTFTINSFKNREVKVAKEAARIAKTPHYFIINKKNHYKKSFPEAIYSTSATYEPQCLFYNHGKDIKKKVDVCLHGHGFDYAFQGMYLPRKKLTLINKKFDLIIPVKIKNVVEYFLNNIPYKTKGANIFDFVKKKNYKLMMEKLRHELEQIRDIGKKFCNSKNDLYEFLTFHDLARHYSRSDIISMNSSIKIRTPLFDNDLFDFYQRLPWEYRFDSRIQRLSLKKLSPKLAKLISSNTNMPIEYSSYRKTIFQTLNFLKRKIIKKKTKDDSFERMGLPIGYLFKNDWAEYIEDTINSERLSQISFLDFSEIKKHLKKLMEEKHYEYDQFTMSLISINYFLKLIDEKN
;
A
#
# COMPACT_ATOMS: atom_id res chain seq x y z
N MET A 1 17.27 12.48 16.96
CA MET A 1 18.26 11.42 16.65
C MET A 1 19.60 11.88 17.20
N SER A 2 20.32 11.01 17.91
CA SER A 2 21.56 11.37 18.63
C SER A 2 22.85 11.11 17.84
N ASP A 3 22.77 10.37 16.73
CA ASP A 3 23.95 10.08 15.90
C ASP A 3 24.21 11.16 14.82
N LYS A 4 25.43 11.09 14.27
CA LYS A 4 25.96 12.06 13.29
C LYS A 4 25.74 11.63 11.82
N ASN A 5 24.78 10.76 11.54
CA ASN A 5 24.50 10.33 10.16
C ASN A 5 23.95 11.47 9.30
N ARG A 6 24.18 11.43 7.99
CA ARG A 6 23.45 12.23 7.00
C ARG A 6 22.11 11.57 6.74
N PHE A 7 21.02 12.32 6.92
CA PHE A 7 19.68 11.77 6.86
C PHE A 7 18.93 12.07 5.56
N GLY A 8 18.28 11.03 5.06
CA GLY A 8 17.37 11.07 3.92
C GLY A 8 15.92 10.86 4.33
N LEU A 9 14.99 11.25 3.48
CA LEU A 9 13.58 10.88 3.56
C LEU A 9 13.09 10.43 2.18
N PHE A 10 12.58 9.21 2.08
CA PHE A 10 11.78 8.81 0.93
C PHE A 10 10.46 9.57 0.97
N LEU A 11 10.36 10.60 0.12
CA LEU A 11 9.28 11.56 0.10
C LEU A 11 8.25 11.16 -0.95
N SER A 12 7.02 10.98 -0.50
CA SER A 12 5.83 10.75 -1.33
C SER A 12 4.96 12.01 -1.40
N GLY A 13 3.98 12.00 -2.29
CA GLY A 13 2.90 12.98 -2.33
C GLY A 13 1.82 12.77 -1.25
N GLY A 14 2.04 11.83 -0.32
CA GLY A 14 1.14 11.45 0.78
C GLY A 14 1.24 12.33 2.02
N MET A 15 0.47 11.99 3.06
CA MET A 15 0.44 12.72 4.33
C MET A 15 1.58 12.31 5.28
N ASP A 16 1.93 11.03 5.29
CA ASP A 16 2.86 10.45 6.27
C ASP A 16 4.25 11.08 6.17
N THR A 17 4.80 11.08 4.96
CA THR A 17 6.10 11.65 4.67
C THR A 17 6.11 13.17 4.81
N ARG A 18 4.98 13.86 4.55
CA ARG A 18 4.85 15.31 4.81
C ARG A 18 4.83 15.65 6.29
N LEU A 19 4.25 14.79 7.14
CA LEU A 19 4.29 14.99 8.58
C LEU A 19 5.74 14.90 9.09
N ILE A 20 6.48 13.87 8.67
CA ILE A 20 7.90 13.72 8.99
C ILE A 20 8.68 14.95 8.50
N LEU A 21 8.44 15.38 7.25
CA LEU A 21 9.08 16.55 6.65
C LEU A 21 8.77 17.85 7.43
N ALA A 22 7.53 18.04 7.87
CA ALA A 22 7.13 19.19 8.69
C ALA A 22 7.81 19.19 10.06
N CYS A 23 7.88 18.02 10.71
CA CYS A 23 8.60 17.84 11.98
C CYS A 23 10.09 18.14 11.81
N ALA A 24 10.73 17.61 10.76
CA ALA A 24 12.13 17.87 10.48
C ALA A 24 12.40 19.37 10.30
N ARG A 25 11.57 20.05 9.50
CA ARG A 25 11.68 21.49 9.30
C ARG A 25 11.51 22.29 10.60
N LYS A 26 10.52 21.94 11.43
CA LYS A 26 10.27 22.62 12.71
C LYS A 26 11.46 22.49 13.68
N ASN A 27 12.13 21.35 13.67
CA ASN A 27 13.25 21.05 14.57
C ASN A 27 14.63 21.35 13.95
N ASN A 28 14.70 22.08 12.83
CA ASN A 28 15.94 22.35 12.09
C ASN A 28 16.75 21.08 11.77
N PHE A 29 16.06 19.96 11.54
CA PHE A 29 16.68 18.70 11.20
C PHE A 29 16.92 18.64 9.68
N ASN A 30 18.19 18.57 9.29
CA ASN A 30 18.59 18.57 7.90
C ASN A 30 18.26 17.22 7.24
N LEU A 31 17.43 17.27 6.19
CA LEU A 31 17.05 16.11 5.38
C LEU A 31 17.38 16.36 3.91
N SER A 32 17.93 15.36 3.24
CA SER A 32 17.81 15.21 1.79
C SER A 32 16.55 14.39 1.47
N THR A 33 15.77 14.79 0.48
CA THR A 33 14.53 14.09 0.11
C THR A 33 14.66 13.39 -1.22
N PHE A 34 14.08 12.21 -1.34
CA PHE A 34 14.16 11.35 -2.53
C PHE A 34 12.76 10.90 -2.94
N THR A 35 12.42 11.06 -4.20
CA THR A 35 11.25 10.39 -4.79
C THR A 35 11.74 9.47 -5.90
N ILE A 36 11.25 8.25 -5.93
CA ILE A 36 11.58 7.25 -6.95
C ILE A 36 10.34 7.02 -7.81
N ASN A 37 10.47 7.03 -9.14
CA ASN A 37 9.39 6.63 -10.03
C ASN A 37 9.91 6.33 -11.46
N SER A 38 9.09 5.68 -12.29
CA SER A 38 9.45 5.38 -13.69
C SER A 38 9.44 6.60 -14.60
N PHE A 39 8.68 7.65 -14.25
CA PHE A 39 8.65 8.92 -14.98
C PHE A 39 8.08 10.03 -14.10
N LYS A 40 8.21 11.28 -14.56
CA LYS A 40 7.70 12.45 -13.86
C LYS A 40 6.17 12.55 -14.00
N ASN A 41 5.46 12.27 -12.92
CA ASN A 41 4.00 12.34 -12.85
C ASN A 41 3.52 13.22 -11.68
N ARG A 42 2.24 13.18 -11.34
CA ARG A 42 1.67 13.93 -10.19
C ARG A 42 2.37 13.61 -8.88
N GLU A 43 2.63 12.34 -8.57
CA GLU A 43 3.37 11.93 -7.36
C GLU A 43 4.71 12.69 -7.23
N VAL A 44 5.53 12.67 -8.27
CA VAL A 44 6.84 13.34 -8.31
C VAL A 44 6.69 14.87 -8.20
N LYS A 45 5.72 15.44 -8.92
CA LYS A 45 5.47 16.90 -8.89
C LYS A 45 5.07 17.36 -7.49
N VAL A 46 4.18 16.63 -6.84
CA VAL A 46 3.68 16.95 -5.50
C VAL A 46 4.77 16.75 -4.45
N ALA A 47 5.56 15.68 -4.53
CA ALA A 47 6.68 15.46 -3.62
C ALA A 47 7.75 16.56 -3.75
N LYS A 48 8.10 16.96 -4.98
CA LYS A 48 9.02 18.08 -5.24
C LYS A 48 8.50 19.39 -4.63
N GLU A 49 7.21 19.66 -4.75
CA GLU A 49 6.59 20.84 -4.17
C GLU A 49 6.58 20.80 -2.63
N ALA A 50 6.33 19.62 -2.03
CA ALA A 50 6.44 19.44 -0.58
C ALA A 50 7.87 19.73 -0.08
N ALA A 51 8.89 19.21 -0.76
CA ALA A 51 10.30 19.48 -0.45
C ALA A 51 10.65 20.97 -0.57
N ARG A 52 10.13 21.66 -1.61
CA ARG A 52 10.30 23.10 -1.80
C ARG A 52 9.70 23.89 -0.63
N ILE A 53 8.48 23.56 -0.21
CA ILE A 53 7.83 24.20 0.95
C ILE A 53 8.65 23.99 2.23
N ALA A 54 9.23 22.80 2.41
CA ALA A 54 10.05 22.46 3.56
C ALA A 54 11.51 22.95 3.45
N LYS A 55 11.91 23.52 2.31
CA LYS A 55 13.29 23.97 2.02
C LYS A 55 14.34 22.88 2.17
N THR A 56 14.03 21.66 1.72
CA THR A 56 14.97 20.51 1.74
C THR A 56 15.50 20.23 0.32
N PRO A 57 16.78 19.85 0.14
CA PRO A 57 17.26 19.29 -1.11
C PRO A 57 16.37 18.13 -1.58
N HIS A 58 16.05 18.09 -2.87
CA HIS A 58 15.15 17.10 -3.44
C HIS A 58 15.73 16.45 -4.69
N TYR A 59 15.71 15.11 -4.71
CA TYR A 59 16.25 14.30 -5.77
C TYR A 59 15.16 13.38 -6.32
N PHE A 60 14.89 13.50 -7.62
CA PHE A 60 14.04 12.54 -8.33
C PHE A 60 14.94 11.47 -8.96
N ILE A 61 14.74 10.22 -8.55
CA ILE A 61 15.45 9.06 -9.09
C ILE A 61 14.52 8.33 -10.06
N ILE A 62 14.98 8.14 -11.29
CA ILE A 62 14.20 7.54 -12.35
C ILE A 62 14.50 6.04 -12.43
N ASN A 63 13.47 5.20 -12.36
CA ASN A 63 13.61 3.78 -12.65
C ASN A 63 13.99 3.58 -14.12
N LYS A 64 15.00 2.74 -14.38
CA LYS A 64 15.40 2.38 -15.73
C LYS A 64 14.28 1.63 -16.46
N LYS A 65 14.31 1.62 -17.80
CA LYS A 65 13.39 0.81 -18.60
C LYS A 65 13.42 -0.67 -18.15
N ASN A 66 12.23 -1.26 -18.06
CA ASN A 66 11.98 -2.64 -17.61
C ASN A 66 12.48 -2.88 -16.17
N HIS A 67 12.38 -1.88 -15.30
CA HIS A 67 12.80 -1.99 -13.90
C HIS A 67 12.18 -3.19 -13.19
N TYR A 68 10.86 -3.37 -13.33
CA TYR A 68 10.14 -4.43 -12.61
C TYR A 68 10.40 -5.81 -13.22
N LYS A 69 10.71 -5.90 -14.51
CA LYS A 69 11.21 -7.15 -15.11
C LYS A 69 12.56 -7.54 -14.51
N LYS A 70 13.50 -6.59 -14.42
CA LYS A 70 14.87 -6.80 -13.94
C LYS A 70 14.94 -7.05 -12.44
N SER A 71 14.07 -6.42 -11.66
CA SER A 71 14.02 -6.61 -10.21
C SER A 71 13.20 -7.81 -9.80
N PHE A 72 12.47 -8.46 -10.72
CA PHE A 72 11.58 -9.58 -10.38
C PHE A 72 12.32 -10.73 -9.67
N PRO A 73 13.48 -11.22 -10.15
CA PRO A 73 14.17 -12.33 -9.48
C PRO A 73 14.57 -11.99 -8.03
N GLU A 74 15.15 -10.81 -7.82
CA GLU A 74 15.53 -10.30 -6.49
C GLU A 74 14.30 -10.10 -5.60
N ALA A 75 13.19 -9.59 -6.16
CA ALA A 75 11.93 -9.44 -5.45
C ALA A 75 11.43 -10.80 -4.97
N ILE A 76 11.40 -11.83 -5.83
CA ILE A 76 10.97 -13.18 -5.44
C ILE A 76 11.87 -13.78 -4.37
N TYR A 77 13.19 -13.70 -4.54
CA TYR A 77 14.16 -14.23 -3.60
C TYR A 77 14.01 -13.59 -2.20
N SER A 78 14.00 -12.27 -2.13
CA SER A 78 13.95 -11.51 -0.87
C SER A 78 12.59 -11.56 -0.16
N THR A 79 11.52 -11.86 -0.90
CA THR A 79 10.15 -11.96 -0.37
C THR A 79 9.69 -13.39 -0.16
N SER A 80 10.54 -14.39 -0.46
CA SER A 80 10.17 -15.81 -0.47
C SER A 80 8.92 -16.11 -1.31
N ALA A 81 8.66 -15.32 -2.35
CA ALA A 81 7.43 -15.33 -3.15
C ALA A 81 6.11 -15.13 -2.38
N THR A 82 6.15 -14.73 -1.10
CA THR A 82 4.93 -14.54 -0.28
C THR A 82 4.34 -13.14 -0.35
N TYR A 83 5.00 -12.21 -1.05
CA TYR A 83 4.60 -10.82 -1.16
C TYR A 83 4.50 -10.35 -2.61
N GLU A 84 3.85 -9.20 -2.82
CA GLU A 84 3.74 -8.60 -4.15
C GLU A 84 5.14 -8.26 -4.70
N PRO A 85 5.51 -8.72 -5.91
CA PRO A 85 6.85 -8.55 -6.47
C PRO A 85 7.09 -7.14 -7.04
N GLN A 86 6.12 -6.22 -6.92
CA GLN A 86 6.23 -4.84 -7.37
C GLN A 86 7.12 -4.01 -6.43
N CYS A 87 8.43 -4.20 -6.51
CA CYS A 87 9.38 -3.50 -5.65
C CYS A 87 9.98 -2.26 -6.34
N LEU A 88 9.69 -1.07 -5.81
CA LEU A 88 10.14 0.18 -6.44
C LEU A 88 11.61 0.52 -6.17
N PHE A 89 12.15 0.11 -5.02
CA PHE A 89 13.40 0.69 -4.48
C PHE A 89 14.68 -0.08 -4.80
N TYR A 90 14.60 -1.22 -5.50
CA TYR A 90 15.80 -1.96 -5.90
C TYR A 90 16.74 -1.15 -6.79
N ASN A 91 18.05 -1.43 -6.69
CA ASN A 91 19.10 -0.88 -7.56
C ASN A 91 19.38 0.64 -7.43
N HIS A 92 18.88 1.31 -6.38
CA HIS A 92 19.10 2.75 -6.17
C HIS A 92 20.10 3.10 -5.07
N GLY A 93 20.55 2.11 -4.29
CA GLY A 93 21.42 2.31 -3.13
C GLY A 93 22.70 3.10 -3.44
N LYS A 94 23.35 2.85 -4.59
CA LYS A 94 24.59 3.57 -4.98
C LYS A 94 24.37 5.08 -5.13
N ASP A 95 23.23 5.50 -5.67
CA ASP A 95 22.96 6.92 -5.89
C ASP A 95 22.46 7.64 -4.63
N ILE A 96 21.70 6.93 -3.79
CA ILE A 96 21.22 7.44 -2.50
C ILE A 96 22.40 7.60 -1.51
N LYS A 97 23.30 6.62 -1.42
CA LYS A 97 24.45 6.62 -0.49
C LYS A 97 25.44 7.78 -0.72
N LYS A 98 25.51 8.31 -1.94
CA LYS A 98 26.29 9.52 -2.24
C LYS A 98 25.82 10.73 -1.42
N LYS A 99 24.54 10.77 -1.06
CA LYS A 99 23.89 11.92 -0.42
C LYS A 99 23.63 11.71 1.08
N VAL A 100 23.31 10.48 1.50
CA VAL A 100 22.86 10.18 2.86
C VAL A 100 23.35 8.81 3.31
N ASP A 101 23.41 8.61 4.62
CA ASP A 101 23.83 7.36 5.25
C ASP A 101 22.63 6.53 5.73
N VAL A 102 21.54 7.22 6.09
CA VAL A 102 20.29 6.61 6.60
C VAL A 102 19.09 7.29 5.96
N CYS A 103 18.10 6.52 5.52
CA CYS A 103 16.82 7.05 5.03
C CYS A 103 15.67 6.77 6.00
N LEU A 104 14.78 7.76 6.15
CA LEU A 104 13.48 7.65 6.79
C LEU A 104 12.40 7.36 5.74
N HIS A 105 11.27 6.83 6.19
CA HIS A 105 10.07 6.64 5.38
C HIS A 105 8.80 6.77 6.25
N GLY A 106 7.65 6.95 5.61
CA GLY A 106 6.37 7.17 6.28
C GLY A 106 5.57 5.91 6.64
N HIS A 107 6.15 4.72 6.52
CA HIS A 107 5.40 3.47 6.70
C HIS A 107 4.80 3.37 8.11
N GLY A 108 3.55 2.95 8.13
CA GLY A 108 2.73 2.64 9.29
C GLY A 108 2.09 3.83 10.01
N PHE A 109 2.40 5.07 9.62
CA PHE A 109 1.62 6.22 10.08
C PHE A 109 0.14 6.12 9.65
N ASP A 110 -0.14 5.45 8.53
CA ASP A 110 -1.48 5.09 8.08
C ASP A 110 -2.19 4.09 9.01
N TYR A 111 -1.46 3.08 9.49
CA TYR A 111 -1.95 2.13 10.50
C TYR A 111 -2.28 2.86 11.79
N ALA A 112 -1.29 3.59 12.31
CA ALA A 112 -1.33 4.14 13.64
C ALA A 112 -2.16 5.43 13.75
N PHE A 113 -2.27 6.25 12.71
CA PHE A 113 -2.83 7.61 12.86
C PHE A 113 -3.85 8.01 11.79
N GLN A 114 -4.11 7.18 10.78
CA GLN A 114 -5.13 7.47 9.75
C GLN A 114 -6.48 6.79 9.98
N GLY A 115 -6.55 5.81 10.88
CA GLY A 115 -7.75 5.00 11.06
C GLY A 115 -8.13 4.25 9.79
N MET A 116 -7.14 3.87 8.97
CA MET A 116 -7.35 3.31 7.63
C MET A 116 -8.02 1.93 7.68
N TYR A 117 -7.78 1.18 8.75
CA TYR A 117 -8.28 -0.18 8.97
C TYR A 117 -9.49 -0.23 9.89
N LEU A 118 -9.84 0.88 10.54
CA LEU A 118 -10.99 0.92 11.41
C LEU A 118 -12.29 0.59 10.63
N PRO A 119 -13.19 -0.20 11.23
CA PRO A 119 -14.49 -0.57 10.64
C PRO A 119 -15.25 0.65 10.15
N ARG A 120 -15.45 0.74 8.83
CA ARG A 120 -16.06 1.91 8.21
C ARG A 120 -16.78 1.56 6.92
N LYS A 121 -17.78 2.36 6.58
CA LYS A 121 -18.41 2.38 5.26
C LYS A 121 -18.20 3.74 4.61
N LYS A 122 -18.08 3.74 3.29
CA LYS A 122 -18.13 4.97 2.49
C LYS A 122 -19.59 5.31 2.16
N LEU A 123 -19.91 6.59 2.18
CA LEU A 123 -21.20 7.08 1.71
C LEU A 123 -21.36 6.74 0.22
N THR A 124 -22.49 6.13 -0.15
CA THR A 124 -22.83 5.81 -1.54
C THR A 124 -24.16 6.47 -1.89
N LEU A 125 -24.17 7.34 -2.90
CA LEU A 125 -25.39 7.93 -3.46
C LEU A 125 -25.36 7.76 -4.98
N ILE A 126 -26.50 7.38 -5.56
CA ILE A 126 -26.69 7.30 -7.03
C ILE A 126 -25.55 6.49 -7.70
N ASN A 127 -25.29 5.28 -7.18
CA ASN A 127 -24.21 4.38 -7.63
C ASN A 127 -22.80 4.97 -7.60
N LYS A 128 -22.59 6.08 -6.87
CA LYS A 128 -21.29 6.71 -6.69
C LYS A 128 -20.86 6.64 -5.22
N LYS A 129 -19.63 6.16 -5.00
CA LYS A 129 -18.97 6.18 -3.70
C LYS A 129 -18.30 7.54 -3.47
N PHE A 130 -18.55 8.14 -2.31
CA PHE A 130 -17.95 9.38 -1.85
C PHE A 130 -16.94 9.13 -0.72
N ASP A 131 -16.07 10.09 -0.45
CA ASP A 131 -15.01 9.94 0.54
C ASP A 131 -15.45 10.04 2.00
N LEU A 132 -16.71 10.41 2.27
CA LEU A 132 -17.29 10.41 3.61
C LEU A 132 -17.20 9.00 4.18
N ILE A 133 -16.46 8.86 5.28
CA ILE A 133 -16.35 7.62 6.02
C ILE A 133 -17.24 7.69 7.26
N ILE A 134 -17.98 6.61 7.49
CA ILE A 134 -18.92 6.47 8.61
C ILE A 134 -18.48 5.23 9.40
N PRO A 135 -18.22 5.35 10.73
CA PRO A 135 -17.82 4.20 11.53
C PRO A 135 -18.93 3.15 11.57
N VAL A 136 -18.55 1.88 11.64
CA VAL A 136 -19.47 0.74 11.67
C VAL A 136 -19.36 0.01 13.01
N LYS A 137 -20.51 -0.26 13.65
CA LYS A 137 -20.55 -1.07 14.87
C LYS A 137 -20.42 -2.56 14.52
N ILE A 138 -19.38 -3.20 15.03
CA ILE A 138 -19.14 -4.63 14.79
C ILE A 138 -19.99 -5.50 15.73
N LYS A 139 -20.68 -6.50 15.17
CA LYS A 139 -21.35 -7.55 15.95
C LYS A 139 -20.38 -8.68 16.31
N ASN A 140 -19.83 -9.37 15.30
CA ASN A 140 -18.82 -10.42 15.43
C ASN A 140 -17.53 -9.96 14.73
N VAL A 141 -16.41 -9.91 15.46
CA VAL A 141 -15.12 -9.39 14.96
C VAL A 141 -14.51 -10.28 13.90
N VAL A 142 -14.52 -11.60 14.09
CA VAL A 142 -13.92 -12.56 13.14
C VAL A 142 -14.71 -12.60 11.84
N GLU A 143 -16.04 -12.70 11.90
CA GLU A 143 -16.88 -12.67 10.70
C GLU A 143 -16.78 -11.33 9.96
N TYR A 144 -16.69 -10.22 10.70
CA TYR A 144 -16.49 -8.91 10.07
C TYR A 144 -15.12 -8.83 9.39
N PHE A 145 -14.05 -9.33 10.02
CA PHE A 145 -12.70 -9.36 9.47
C PHE A 145 -12.60 -10.20 8.19
N LEU A 146 -13.09 -11.45 8.20
CA LEU A 146 -13.13 -12.34 7.04
C LEU A 146 -13.77 -11.68 5.79
N ASN A 147 -14.80 -10.86 6.03
CA ASN A 147 -15.59 -10.25 4.96
C ASN A 147 -15.12 -8.84 4.57
N ASN A 148 -14.45 -8.09 5.45
CA ASN A 148 -14.22 -6.65 5.28
C ASN A 148 -12.75 -6.21 5.42
N ILE A 149 -11.81 -7.13 5.64
CA ILE A 149 -10.40 -6.77 5.78
C ILE A 149 -9.90 -5.93 4.59
N PRO A 150 -9.26 -4.75 4.81
CA PRO A 150 -8.98 -3.78 3.74
C PRO A 150 -7.97 -4.25 2.68
N TYR A 151 -7.20 -5.28 3.03
CA TYR A 151 -6.14 -5.89 2.23
C TYR A 151 -6.47 -7.33 1.85
N LYS A 152 -7.75 -7.72 1.85
CA LYS A 152 -8.21 -8.92 1.13
C LYS A 152 -7.72 -8.85 -0.31
N THR A 153 -7.34 -9.99 -0.87
CA THR A 153 -6.94 -10.12 -2.28
C THR A 153 -7.93 -9.40 -3.19
N LYS A 154 -7.42 -8.49 -4.03
CA LYS A 154 -8.22 -7.68 -4.96
C LYS A 154 -7.97 -8.10 -6.40
N GLY A 155 -8.96 -7.83 -7.25
CA GLY A 155 -8.93 -8.15 -8.68
C GLY A 155 -9.66 -9.45 -8.97
N ALA A 156 -9.27 -10.54 -8.31
CA ALA A 156 -9.95 -11.83 -8.44
C ALA A 156 -10.36 -12.41 -7.08
N ASN A 157 -11.44 -13.20 -7.07
CA ASN A 157 -11.82 -13.99 -5.91
C ASN A 157 -11.05 -15.31 -5.93
N ILE A 158 -10.11 -15.49 -5.00
CA ILE A 158 -9.24 -16.69 -4.93
C ILE A 158 -10.05 -17.99 -4.97
N PHE A 159 -11.23 -18.00 -4.34
CA PHE A 159 -12.05 -19.19 -4.21
C PHE A 159 -12.67 -19.66 -5.53
N ASP A 160 -12.69 -18.82 -6.57
CA ASP A 160 -13.11 -19.22 -7.91
C ASP A 160 -12.08 -20.18 -8.55
N PHE A 161 -10.86 -20.23 -8.01
CA PHE A 161 -9.74 -21.05 -8.47
C PHE A 161 -9.36 -22.19 -7.52
N VAL A 162 -10.12 -22.37 -6.44
CA VAL A 162 -9.91 -23.45 -5.47
C VAL A 162 -10.92 -24.55 -5.76
N LYS A 163 -10.45 -25.81 -5.79
CA LYS A 163 -11.35 -26.96 -5.97
C LYS A 163 -12.41 -26.96 -4.87
N LYS A 164 -13.69 -27.11 -5.25
CA LYS A 164 -14.86 -26.99 -4.35
C LYS A 164 -14.72 -27.81 -3.05
N LYS A 165 -14.14 -29.01 -3.12
CA LYS A 165 -13.91 -29.89 -1.96
C LYS A 165 -12.97 -29.27 -0.90
N ASN A 166 -12.07 -28.38 -1.29
CA ASN A 166 -11.08 -27.75 -0.40
C ASN A 166 -11.60 -26.45 0.24
N TYR A 167 -12.58 -25.77 -0.38
CA TYR A 167 -13.09 -24.48 0.07
C TYR A 167 -13.56 -24.51 1.54
N LYS A 168 -14.42 -25.47 1.88
CA LYS A 168 -15.00 -25.58 3.23
C LYS A 168 -13.91 -25.71 4.29
N LEU A 169 -12.99 -26.65 4.09
CA LEU A 169 -11.88 -26.90 5.01
C LEU A 169 -10.96 -25.68 5.16
N MET A 170 -10.64 -24.98 4.07
CA MET A 170 -9.81 -23.77 4.11
C MET A 170 -10.47 -22.66 4.92
N MET A 171 -11.77 -22.42 4.72
CA MET A 171 -12.51 -21.40 5.46
C MET A 171 -12.70 -21.76 6.94
N GLU A 172 -12.89 -23.04 7.26
CA GLU A 172 -12.95 -23.53 8.64
C GLU A 172 -11.61 -23.33 9.35
N LYS A 173 -10.48 -23.69 8.71
CA LYS A 173 -9.14 -23.45 9.25
C LYS A 173 -8.85 -21.97 9.45
N LEU A 174 -9.13 -21.14 8.45
CA LEU A 174 -8.92 -19.69 8.53
C LEU A 174 -9.74 -19.08 9.67
N ARG A 175 -11.01 -19.48 9.81
CA ARG A 175 -11.86 -19.03 10.92
C ARG A 175 -11.28 -19.48 12.26
N HIS A 176 -10.85 -20.74 12.37
CA HIS A 176 -10.27 -21.28 13.59
C HIS A 176 -9.02 -20.50 14.02
N GLU A 177 -8.09 -20.22 13.10
CA GLU A 177 -6.89 -19.41 13.38
C GLU A 177 -7.25 -17.99 13.84
N LEU A 178 -8.23 -17.35 13.19
CA LEU A 178 -8.68 -16.02 13.59
C LEU A 178 -9.35 -16.01 14.96
N GLU A 179 -10.06 -17.06 15.34
CA GLU A 179 -10.65 -17.19 16.67
C GLU A 179 -9.58 -17.33 17.75
N GLN A 180 -8.51 -18.09 17.49
CA GLN A 180 -7.37 -18.17 18.40
C GLN A 180 -6.69 -16.80 18.59
N ILE A 181 -6.42 -16.10 17.48
CA ILE A 181 -5.83 -14.74 17.50
C ILE A 181 -6.75 -13.76 18.26
N ARG A 182 -8.06 -13.84 18.02
CA ARG A 182 -9.07 -13.04 18.75
C ARG A 182 -8.99 -13.29 20.25
N ASP A 183 -8.87 -14.54 20.68
CA ASP A 183 -8.84 -14.88 22.10
C ASP A 183 -7.56 -14.42 22.81
N ILE A 184 -6.43 -14.34 22.08
CA ILE A 184 -5.23 -13.63 22.56
C ILE A 184 -5.51 -12.13 22.68
N GLY A 185 -6.04 -11.51 21.62
CA GLY A 185 -6.28 -10.06 21.57
C GLY A 185 -7.23 -9.55 22.66
N LYS A 186 -8.23 -10.35 23.07
CA LYS A 186 -9.15 -10.02 24.18
C LYS A 186 -8.44 -9.71 25.50
N LYS A 187 -7.22 -10.18 25.71
CA LYS A 187 -6.42 -9.91 26.91
C LYS A 187 -5.86 -8.49 26.95
N PHE A 188 -5.77 -7.84 25.78
CA PHE A 188 -5.12 -6.53 25.61
C PHE A 188 -6.09 -5.43 25.12
N CYS A 189 -7.18 -5.82 24.45
CA CYS A 189 -8.08 -4.90 23.77
C CYS A 189 -9.28 -4.50 24.64
N ASN A 190 -9.58 -3.20 24.69
CA ASN A 190 -10.71 -2.65 25.48
C ASN A 190 -12.01 -2.55 24.68
N SER A 191 -11.93 -2.63 23.35
CA SER A 191 -13.09 -2.51 22.47
C SER A 191 -13.05 -3.50 21.30
N LYS A 192 -14.19 -3.68 20.62
CA LYS A 192 -14.25 -4.47 19.37
C LYS A 192 -13.46 -3.83 18.23
N ASN A 193 -13.29 -2.50 18.24
CA ASN A 193 -12.46 -1.82 17.24
C ASN A 193 -10.98 -2.10 17.50
N ASP A 194 -10.55 -2.06 18.77
CA ASP A 194 -9.18 -2.41 19.16
C ASP A 194 -8.90 -3.86 18.82
N LEU A 195 -9.85 -4.76 19.07
CA LEU A 195 -9.72 -6.18 18.71
C LEU A 195 -9.63 -6.37 17.19
N TYR A 196 -10.42 -5.64 16.41
CA TYR A 196 -10.33 -5.67 14.95
C TYR A 196 -8.96 -5.19 14.43
N GLU A 197 -8.44 -4.10 15.00
CA GLU A 197 -7.08 -3.62 14.68
C GLU A 197 -6.00 -4.60 15.15
N PHE A 198 -6.17 -5.25 16.30
CA PHE A 198 -5.27 -6.30 16.77
C PHE A 198 -5.21 -7.46 15.77
N LEU A 199 -6.35 -7.95 15.26
CA LEU A 199 -6.37 -8.96 14.19
C LEU A 199 -5.66 -8.45 12.92
N THR A 200 -5.77 -7.17 12.63
CA THR A 200 -5.16 -6.53 11.45
C THR A 200 -3.65 -6.44 11.56
N PHE A 201 -3.12 -6.21 12.76
CA PHE A 201 -1.71 -5.87 13.00
C PHE A 201 -0.93 -6.92 13.80
N HIS A 202 -1.57 -8.01 14.27
CA HIS A 202 -0.88 -9.12 14.95
C HIS A 202 0.29 -9.64 14.10
N ASP A 203 0.11 -9.71 12.78
CA ASP A 203 1.16 -10.06 11.84
C ASP A 203 1.31 -8.99 10.77
N LEU A 204 1.99 -7.90 11.14
CA LEU A 204 2.35 -6.81 10.21
C LEU A 204 3.20 -7.30 9.04
N ALA A 205 3.86 -8.45 9.14
CA ALA A 205 4.64 -8.96 8.02
C ALA A 205 3.73 -9.30 6.83
N ARG A 206 2.46 -9.68 7.04
CA ARG A 206 1.49 -9.96 5.96
C ARG A 206 1.01 -8.72 5.21
N HIS A 207 1.38 -7.52 5.65
CA HIS A 207 0.93 -6.29 5.02
C HIS A 207 1.58 -6.09 3.64
N TYR A 208 0.79 -5.71 2.63
CA TYR A 208 1.24 -5.63 1.22
C TYR A 208 2.46 -4.72 0.99
N SER A 209 2.65 -3.70 1.82
CA SER A 209 3.82 -2.80 1.72
C SER A 209 5.14 -3.41 2.20
N ARG A 210 5.14 -4.67 2.68
CA ARG A 210 6.33 -5.34 3.19
C ARG A 210 7.42 -5.49 2.12
N SER A 211 7.04 -5.77 0.88
CA SER A 211 7.97 -5.89 -0.26
C SER A 211 8.73 -4.59 -0.51
N ASP A 212 8.05 -3.44 -0.45
CA ASP A 212 8.70 -2.13 -0.57
C ASP A 212 9.70 -1.88 0.57
N ILE A 213 9.40 -2.28 1.81
CA ILE A 213 10.34 -2.17 2.94
C ILE A 213 11.59 -3.02 2.71
N ILE A 214 11.41 -4.25 2.24
CA ILE A 214 12.51 -5.15 1.89
C ILE A 214 13.38 -4.51 0.80
N SER A 215 12.76 -3.97 -0.25
CA SER A 215 13.50 -3.31 -1.34
C SER A 215 14.17 -1.99 -0.93
N MET A 216 13.63 -1.28 0.06
CA MET A 216 14.29 -0.11 0.65
C MET A 216 15.53 -0.53 1.46
N ASN A 217 15.39 -1.57 2.28
CA ASN A 217 16.47 -2.11 3.12
C ASN A 217 17.65 -2.67 2.31
N SER A 218 17.40 -3.20 1.11
CA SER A 218 18.47 -3.64 0.21
C SER A 218 19.28 -2.47 -0.38
N SER A 219 18.68 -1.27 -0.44
CA SER A 219 19.30 -0.08 -1.03
C SER A 219 20.08 0.77 -0.02
N ILE A 220 19.55 1.01 1.17
CA ILE A 220 20.12 1.94 2.16
C ILE A 220 19.67 1.53 3.57
N LYS A 221 20.43 1.92 4.60
CA LYS A 221 19.98 1.74 5.99
C LYS A 221 18.69 2.54 6.21
N ILE A 222 17.65 1.86 6.67
CA ILE A 222 16.34 2.45 6.93
C ILE A 222 16.11 2.66 8.42
N ARG A 223 15.39 3.73 8.77
CA ARG A 223 14.72 3.88 10.06
C ARG A 223 13.26 4.22 9.85
N THR A 224 12.40 3.56 10.63
CA THR A 224 10.95 3.74 10.60
C THR A 224 10.53 4.59 11.80
N PRO A 225 10.29 5.91 11.64
CA PRO A 225 10.02 6.78 12.78
C PRO A 225 8.82 6.33 13.62
N LEU A 226 7.82 5.68 13.02
CA LEU A 226 6.64 5.19 13.73
C LEU A 226 6.98 4.20 14.85
N PHE A 227 8.00 3.36 14.66
CA PHE A 227 8.37 2.32 15.63
C PHE A 227 9.29 2.83 16.73
N ASP A 228 9.37 4.15 16.89
CA ASP A 228 9.88 4.76 18.11
C ASP A 228 8.94 4.45 19.28
N ASN A 229 9.50 4.09 20.44
CA ASN A 229 8.74 3.62 21.59
C ASN A 229 7.72 4.67 22.06
N ASP A 230 8.07 5.96 22.05
CA ASP A 230 7.17 7.02 22.52
C ASP A 230 5.98 7.20 21.57
N LEU A 231 6.21 7.05 20.26
CA LEU A 231 5.14 7.12 19.26
C LEU A 231 4.25 5.87 19.30
N PHE A 232 4.82 4.70 19.53
CA PHE A 232 4.07 3.46 19.70
C PHE A 232 3.21 3.49 20.97
N ASP A 233 3.77 3.94 22.09
CA ASP A 233 3.03 4.14 23.34
C ASP A 233 1.92 5.19 23.21
N PHE A 234 2.20 6.29 22.51
CA PHE A 234 1.18 7.28 22.20
C PHE A 234 0.05 6.67 21.36
N TYR A 235 0.37 5.87 20.34
CA TYR A 235 -0.63 5.15 19.55
C TYR A 235 -1.50 4.23 20.42
N GLN A 236 -0.89 3.44 21.31
CA GLN A 236 -1.62 2.50 22.19
C GLN A 236 -2.61 3.21 23.13
N ARG A 237 -2.28 4.43 23.56
CA ARG A 237 -3.13 5.23 24.46
C ARG A 237 -4.16 6.08 23.72
N LEU A 238 -4.08 6.18 22.38
CA LEU A 238 -4.89 7.11 21.59
C LEU A 238 -6.23 6.48 21.17
N PRO A 239 -7.39 6.98 21.65
CA PRO A 239 -8.69 6.46 21.25
C PRO A 239 -8.89 6.53 19.74
N TRP A 240 -9.57 5.53 19.18
CA TRP A 240 -9.72 5.37 17.73
C TRP A 240 -10.41 6.58 17.07
N GLU A 241 -11.27 7.31 17.80
CA GLU A 241 -11.99 8.49 17.35
C GLU A 241 -11.05 9.63 16.94
N TYR A 242 -9.89 9.75 17.59
CA TYR A 242 -8.87 10.74 17.23
C TYR A 242 -8.07 10.34 15.99
N ARG A 243 -8.00 9.05 15.67
CA ARG A 243 -7.30 8.51 14.51
C ARG A 243 -8.22 8.41 13.29
N PHE A 244 -9.52 8.22 13.51
CA PHE A 244 -10.52 8.12 12.46
C PHE A 244 -10.50 9.36 11.55
N ASP A 245 -10.69 9.14 10.25
CA ASP A 245 -10.56 10.19 9.21
C ASP A 245 -9.22 10.93 9.27
N SER A 246 -8.19 10.22 9.71
CA SER A 246 -6.84 10.74 9.91
C SER A 246 -6.78 12.03 10.73
N ARG A 247 -7.73 12.21 11.66
CA ARG A 247 -7.98 13.49 12.32
C ARG A 247 -6.73 13.99 13.03
N ILE A 248 -6.11 13.18 13.88
CA ILE A 248 -4.91 13.56 14.63
C ILE A 248 -3.76 13.95 13.69
N GLN A 249 -3.53 13.18 12.63
CA GLN A 249 -2.43 13.40 11.71
C GLN A 249 -2.64 14.65 10.84
N ARG A 250 -3.86 14.85 10.31
CA ARG A 250 -4.23 16.05 9.53
C ARG A 250 -4.10 17.32 10.36
N LEU A 251 -4.60 17.30 11.59
CA LEU A 251 -4.54 18.45 12.50
C LEU A 251 -3.09 18.73 12.93
N SER A 252 -2.30 17.69 13.18
CA SER A 252 -0.87 17.82 13.48
C SER A 252 -0.10 18.44 12.32
N LEU A 253 -0.29 17.94 11.10
CA LEU A 253 0.35 18.52 9.91
C LEU A 253 -0.08 19.96 9.69
N LYS A 254 -1.37 20.27 9.86
CA LYS A 254 -1.89 21.64 9.76
C LYS A 254 -1.26 22.58 10.79
N LYS A 255 -1.08 22.12 12.03
CA LYS A 255 -0.43 22.89 13.10
C LYS A 255 1.05 23.10 12.83
N LEU A 256 1.74 22.10 12.30
CA LEU A 256 3.19 22.16 12.02
C LEU A 256 3.51 22.96 10.75
N SER A 257 2.72 22.79 9.69
CA SER A 257 2.93 23.46 8.40
C SER A 257 1.60 23.58 7.63
N PRO A 258 0.90 24.72 7.77
CA PRO A 258 -0.32 24.99 7.00
C PRO A 258 -0.11 24.90 5.49
N LYS A 259 1.08 25.25 5.00
CA LYS A 259 1.42 25.17 3.57
C LYS A 259 1.48 23.71 3.08
N LEU A 260 2.11 22.81 3.83
CA LEU A 260 2.15 21.37 3.48
C LEU A 260 0.77 20.71 3.60
N ALA A 261 -0.05 21.17 4.56
CA ALA A 261 -1.41 20.65 4.76
C ALA A 261 -2.38 21.06 3.64
N LYS A 262 -2.21 22.27 3.08
CA LYS A 262 -2.98 22.80 1.93
C LYS A 262 -2.56 22.22 0.58
N LEU A 263 -1.33 21.72 0.46
CA LEU A 263 -0.84 21.11 -0.77
C LEU A 263 -1.69 19.89 -1.14
N ILE A 264 -2.08 19.78 -2.41
CA ILE A 264 -2.90 18.68 -2.93
C ILE A 264 -2.22 17.33 -2.73
N SER A 265 -2.98 16.30 -2.34
CA SER A 265 -2.49 14.92 -2.28
C SER A 265 -2.45 14.31 -3.67
N SER A 266 -1.40 13.54 -3.96
CA SER A 266 -1.31 12.72 -5.18
C SER A 266 -2.38 11.62 -5.27
N ASN A 267 -2.91 11.18 -4.13
CA ASN A 267 -3.90 10.10 -4.05
C ASN A 267 -5.34 10.59 -4.28
N THR A 268 -5.70 11.72 -3.72
CA THR A 268 -7.08 12.25 -3.75
C THR A 268 -7.27 13.46 -4.67
N ASN A 269 -6.18 14.09 -5.11
CA ASN A 269 -6.18 15.36 -5.83
C ASN A 269 -6.91 16.49 -5.09
N MET A 270 -6.86 16.45 -3.75
CA MET A 270 -7.44 17.44 -2.84
C MET A 270 -6.44 17.76 -1.72
N PRO A 271 -6.52 18.93 -1.06
CA PRO A 271 -5.70 19.24 0.11
C PRO A 271 -5.76 18.16 1.19
N ILE A 272 -4.61 17.83 1.79
CA ILE A 272 -4.53 16.80 2.82
C ILE A 272 -5.30 17.19 4.08
N GLU A 273 -5.39 18.48 4.40
CA GLU A 273 -6.14 18.94 5.56
C GLU A 273 -7.65 18.63 5.49
N TYR A 274 -8.19 18.32 4.31
CA TYR A 274 -9.62 18.04 4.16
C TYR A 274 -10.01 16.76 4.87
N SER A 275 -11.00 16.87 5.75
CA SER A 275 -11.74 15.72 6.27
C SER A 275 -12.50 15.02 5.14
N SER A 276 -12.87 13.76 5.39
CA SER A 276 -13.79 13.00 4.54
C SER A 276 -15.06 13.79 4.18
N TYR A 277 -15.64 14.52 5.13
CA TYR A 277 -16.79 15.41 4.90
C TYR A 277 -16.48 16.52 3.87
N ARG A 278 -15.37 17.25 4.04
CA ARG A 278 -14.96 18.30 3.09
C ARG A 278 -14.63 17.74 1.71
N LYS A 279 -13.98 16.57 1.66
CA LYS A 279 -13.73 15.85 0.40
C LYS A 279 -15.05 15.52 -0.29
N THR A 280 -16.04 15.01 0.43
CA THR A 280 -17.37 14.71 -0.13
C THR A 280 -18.08 15.93 -0.68
N ILE A 281 -18.10 17.06 0.03
CA ILE A 281 -18.68 18.31 -0.51
C ILE A 281 -18.02 18.66 -1.84
N PHE A 282 -16.68 18.66 -1.88
CA PHE A 282 -15.94 18.98 -3.10
C PHE A 282 -16.20 17.96 -4.23
N GLN A 283 -16.33 16.68 -3.90
CA GLN A 283 -16.70 15.62 -4.87
C GLN A 283 -18.11 15.81 -5.42
N THR A 284 -19.06 16.22 -4.58
CA THR A 284 -20.45 16.51 -4.97
C THR A 284 -20.51 17.70 -5.91
N LEU A 285 -19.87 18.82 -5.56
CA LEU A 285 -19.80 20.00 -6.42
C LEU A 285 -19.17 19.68 -7.78
N ASN A 286 -18.06 18.95 -7.79
CA ASN A 286 -17.42 18.53 -9.05
C ASN A 286 -18.28 17.56 -9.86
N PHE A 287 -19.03 16.68 -9.20
CA PHE A 287 -19.95 15.77 -9.88
C PHE A 287 -21.07 16.53 -10.60
N LEU A 288 -21.70 17.48 -9.91
CA LEU A 288 -22.73 18.35 -10.49
C LEU A 288 -22.17 19.16 -11.66
N LYS A 289 -21.01 19.79 -11.48
CA LYS A 289 -20.33 20.54 -12.54
C LYS A 289 -20.00 19.68 -13.77
N ARG A 290 -19.58 18.43 -13.58
CA ARG A 290 -19.27 17.51 -14.69
C ARG A 290 -20.50 17.03 -15.45
N LYS A 291 -21.64 16.85 -14.77
CA LYS A 291 -22.91 16.56 -15.45
C LYS A 291 -23.30 17.69 -16.40
N ILE A 292 -23.01 18.93 -16.03
CA ILE A 292 -23.24 20.11 -16.87
C ILE A 292 -22.25 20.16 -18.05
N ILE A 293 -20.94 19.94 -17.80
CA ILE A 293 -19.87 20.17 -18.78
C ILE A 293 -19.58 18.93 -19.67
N LYS A 294 -20.22 17.78 -19.43
CA LYS A 294 -19.98 16.48 -20.13
C LYS A 294 -18.49 16.08 -20.25
N LYS A 295 -17.65 16.49 -19.29
CA LYS A 295 -16.20 16.21 -19.33
C LYS A 295 -15.90 14.76 -18.94
N LYS A 296 -15.20 14.03 -19.81
CA LYS A 296 -14.73 12.65 -19.54
C LYS A 296 -13.79 12.59 -18.34
N THR A 297 -13.85 11.47 -17.62
CA THR A 297 -12.93 11.15 -16.52
C THR A 297 -11.59 10.73 -17.12
N LYS A 298 -10.49 11.36 -16.68
CA LYS A 298 -9.14 10.94 -17.04
C LYS A 298 -8.74 9.75 -16.16
N ASP A 299 -8.12 8.74 -16.78
CA ASP A 299 -7.44 7.69 -16.01
C ASP A 299 -6.17 8.27 -15.38
N ASP A 300 -6.09 8.15 -14.06
CA ASP A 300 -4.99 8.65 -13.23
C ASP A 300 -4.10 7.50 -12.72
N SER A 301 -4.24 6.29 -13.25
CA SER A 301 -3.47 5.10 -12.84
C SER A 301 -1.95 5.35 -12.86
N PHE A 302 -1.46 6.04 -13.90
CA PHE A 302 -0.06 6.43 -14.09
C PHE A 302 0.36 7.69 -13.31
N GLU A 303 -0.55 8.35 -12.57
CA GLU A 303 -0.25 9.56 -11.79
C GLU A 303 0.21 9.26 -10.35
N ARG A 304 0.28 7.97 -9.98
CA ARG A 304 0.67 7.48 -8.65
C ARG A 304 2.11 6.95 -8.61
N MET A 305 2.55 6.54 -7.42
CA MET A 305 3.84 5.88 -7.24
C MET A 305 3.83 4.52 -7.92
N GLY A 306 4.89 4.22 -8.68
CA GLY A 306 5.01 2.98 -9.43
C GLY A 306 4.16 2.92 -10.70
N LEU A 307 4.38 1.86 -11.49
CA LEU A 307 3.58 1.57 -12.68
C LEU A 307 2.27 0.86 -12.29
N PRO A 308 1.17 1.04 -13.04
CA PRO A 308 -0.03 0.24 -12.82
C PRO A 308 0.27 -1.26 -12.96
N ILE A 309 -0.24 -2.09 -12.04
CA ILE A 309 0.00 -3.54 -12.07
C ILE A 309 -0.46 -4.18 -13.39
N GLY A 310 -1.64 -3.81 -13.90
CA GLY A 310 -2.10 -4.29 -15.20
C GLY A 310 -1.21 -3.89 -16.38
N TYR A 311 -0.47 -2.77 -16.26
CA TYR A 311 0.55 -2.42 -17.25
C TYR A 311 1.74 -3.38 -17.15
N LEU A 312 2.18 -3.74 -15.95
CA LEU A 312 3.27 -4.69 -15.76
C LEU A 312 2.92 -6.06 -16.36
N PHE A 313 1.70 -6.57 -16.13
CA PHE A 313 1.23 -7.82 -16.72
C PHE A 313 1.39 -7.88 -18.23
N LYS A 314 1.06 -6.81 -18.93
CA LYS A 314 1.13 -6.77 -20.40
C LYS A 314 2.50 -6.36 -20.95
N ASN A 315 3.43 -5.98 -20.08
CA ASN A 315 4.75 -5.47 -20.47
C ASN A 315 5.84 -6.21 -19.69
N ASP A 316 6.35 -5.61 -18.60
CA ASP A 316 7.48 -6.13 -17.83
C ASP A 316 7.32 -7.59 -17.37
N TRP A 317 6.08 -8.06 -17.16
CA TRP A 317 5.77 -9.39 -16.63
C TRP A 317 5.02 -10.31 -17.61
N ALA A 318 4.90 -9.93 -18.88
CA ALA A 318 4.17 -10.73 -19.88
C ALA A 318 4.73 -12.14 -20.01
N GLU A 319 6.05 -12.28 -20.08
CA GLU A 319 6.74 -13.59 -20.15
C GLU A 319 6.52 -14.44 -18.90
N TYR A 320 6.44 -13.82 -17.71
CA TYR A 320 6.14 -14.56 -16.48
C TYR A 320 4.69 -15.05 -16.44
N ILE A 321 3.76 -14.30 -17.02
CA ILE A 321 2.36 -14.74 -17.18
C ILE A 321 2.28 -15.90 -18.18
N GLU A 322 2.99 -15.81 -19.30
CA GLU A 322 3.02 -16.87 -20.31
C GLU A 322 3.60 -18.18 -19.74
N ASP A 323 4.71 -18.11 -19.00
CA ASP A 323 5.26 -19.26 -18.27
C ASP A 323 4.26 -19.81 -17.25
N THR A 324 3.50 -18.93 -16.57
CA THR A 324 2.48 -19.33 -15.59
C THR A 324 1.28 -20.03 -16.24
N ILE A 325 0.86 -19.58 -17.43
CA ILE A 325 -0.22 -20.21 -18.23
C ILE A 325 0.15 -21.64 -18.67
N ASN A 326 1.44 -21.89 -18.86
CA ASN A 326 2.00 -23.17 -19.31
C ASN A 326 2.69 -23.94 -18.18
N SER A 327 2.51 -23.53 -16.92
CA SER A 327 3.25 -24.08 -15.79
C SER A 327 2.77 -25.49 -15.42
N GLU A 328 3.63 -26.49 -15.66
CA GLU A 328 3.45 -27.82 -15.09
C GLU A 328 3.59 -27.78 -13.55
N ARG A 329 4.47 -26.91 -13.02
CA ARG A 329 4.72 -26.75 -11.58
C ARG A 329 3.45 -26.38 -10.81
N LEU A 330 2.73 -25.36 -11.27
CA LEU A 330 1.48 -24.96 -10.63
C LEU A 330 0.37 -25.99 -10.82
N SER A 331 0.37 -26.72 -11.94
CA SER A 331 -0.64 -27.75 -12.21
C SER A 331 -0.62 -28.90 -11.19
N GLN A 332 0.52 -29.13 -10.54
CA GLN A 332 0.69 -30.14 -9.50
C GLN A 332 0.09 -29.74 -8.13
N ILE A 333 -0.25 -28.46 -7.94
CA ILE A 333 -0.84 -27.98 -6.68
C ILE A 333 -2.28 -28.49 -6.55
N SER A 334 -2.45 -29.50 -5.70
CA SER A 334 -3.66 -30.34 -5.68
C SER A 334 -4.96 -29.60 -5.34
N PHE A 335 -4.92 -28.48 -4.60
CA PHE A 335 -6.10 -27.72 -4.21
C PHE A 335 -6.52 -26.64 -5.23
N LEU A 336 -5.65 -26.29 -6.18
CA LEU A 336 -5.93 -25.30 -7.21
C LEU A 336 -6.62 -25.93 -8.42
N ASP A 337 -7.56 -25.21 -9.01
CA ASP A 337 -8.15 -25.52 -10.31
C ASP A 337 -7.33 -24.82 -11.40
N PHE A 338 -6.32 -25.52 -11.92
CA PHE A 338 -5.42 -24.93 -12.91
C PHE A 338 -6.09 -24.63 -14.25
N SER A 339 -7.19 -25.31 -14.58
CA SER A 339 -7.96 -25.02 -15.79
C SER A 339 -8.60 -23.64 -15.72
N GLU A 340 -9.26 -23.33 -14.59
CA GLU A 340 -9.85 -22.00 -14.37
C GLU A 340 -8.78 -20.91 -14.23
N ILE A 341 -7.64 -21.21 -13.60
CA ILE A 341 -6.49 -20.27 -13.55
C ILE A 341 -6.01 -19.95 -14.96
N LYS A 342 -5.81 -20.96 -15.81
CA LYS A 342 -5.33 -20.77 -17.18
C LYS A 342 -6.29 -19.91 -18.00
N LYS A 343 -7.59 -20.16 -17.88
CA LYS A 343 -8.64 -19.37 -18.53
C LYS A 343 -8.63 -17.91 -18.05
N HIS A 344 -8.49 -17.69 -16.74
CA HIS A 344 -8.41 -16.35 -16.16
C HIS A 344 -7.19 -15.57 -16.65
N LEU A 345 -6.00 -16.17 -16.63
CA LEU A 345 -4.77 -15.52 -17.08
C LEU A 345 -4.81 -15.19 -18.58
N LYS A 346 -5.34 -16.09 -19.43
CA LYS A 346 -5.53 -15.80 -20.86
C LYS A 346 -6.46 -14.62 -21.07
N LYS A 347 -7.61 -14.60 -20.39
CA LYS A 347 -8.56 -13.48 -20.46
C LYS A 347 -7.91 -12.17 -20.03
N LEU A 348 -7.16 -12.17 -18.91
CA LEU A 348 -6.46 -11.00 -18.41
C LEU A 348 -5.49 -10.39 -19.45
N MET A 349 -4.81 -11.25 -20.22
CA MET A 349 -3.89 -10.83 -21.29
C MET A 349 -4.63 -10.27 -22.52
N GLU A 350 -5.82 -10.78 -22.81
CA GLU A 350 -6.68 -10.32 -23.92
C GLU A 350 -7.43 -9.01 -23.59
N GLU A 351 -7.62 -8.70 -22.31
CA GLU A 351 -8.34 -7.50 -21.91
C GLU A 351 -7.72 -6.23 -22.48
N LYS A 352 -8.52 -5.22 -22.82
CA LYS A 352 -7.99 -3.96 -23.35
C LYS A 352 -7.47 -3.04 -22.25
N HIS A 353 -8.10 -3.08 -21.08
CA HIS A 353 -7.77 -2.21 -19.95
C HIS A 353 -6.72 -2.83 -19.04
N TYR A 354 -5.95 -1.98 -18.35
CA TYR A 354 -4.98 -2.44 -17.35
C TYR A 354 -5.73 -2.76 -16.05
N GLU A 355 -5.98 -4.04 -15.82
CA GLU A 355 -6.66 -4.50 -14.61
C GLU A 355 -5.66 -4.74 -13.46
N TYR A 356 -6.10 -4.42 -12.24
CA TYR A 356 -5.35 -4.78 -11.03
C TYR A 356 -5.77 -6.18 -10.61
N ASP A 357 -4.81 -7.09 -10.46
CA ASP A 357 -5.07 -8.44 -9.96
C ASP A 357 -3.94 -8.97 -9.07
N GLN A 358 -4.18 -8.97 -7.76
CA GLN A 358 -3.23 -9.46 -6.77
C GLN A 358 -3.08 -10.99 -6.79
N PHE A 359 -4.11 -11.71 -7.24
CA PHE A 359 -4.01 -13.16 -7.38
C PHE A 359 -3.03 -13.52 -8.49
N THR A 360 -3.12 -12.86 -9.65
CA THR A 360 -2.15 -13.02 -10.75
C THR A 360 -0.72 -12.71 -10.30
N MET A 361 -0.48 -11.63 -9.55
CA MET A 361 0.84 -11.33 -8.98
C MET A 361 1.38 -12.47 -8.12
N SER A 362 0.51 -13.09 -7.30
CA SER A 362 0.89 -14.20 -6.44
C SER A 362 1.23 -15.45 -7.26
N LEU A 363 0.43 -15.76 -8.30
CA LEU A 363 0.66 -16.90 -9.18
C LEU A 363 1.99 -16.82 -9.92
N ILE A 364 2.30 -15.67 -10.55
CA ILE A 364 3.58 -15.51 -11.27
C ILE A 364 4.77 -15.60 -10.30
N SER A 365 4.60 -15.13 -9.05
CA SER A 365 5.62 -15.18 -8.02
C SER A 365 5.89 -16.61 -7.57
N ILE A 366 4.84 -17.36 -7.22
CA ILE A 366 4.92 -18.75 -6.78
C ILE A 366 5.47 -19.62 -7.90
N ASN A 367 4.97 -19.46 -9.14
CA ASN A 367 5.43 -20.24 -10.28
C ASN A 367 6.93 -20.02 -10.55
N TYR A 368 7.39 -18.76 -10.53
CA TYR A 368 8.81 -18.45 -10.70
C TYR A 368 9.66 -19.01 -9.56
N PHE A 369 9.17 -18.96 -8.32
CA PHE A 369 9.86 -19.56 -7.18
C PHE A 369 9.99 -21.07 -7.30
N LEU A 370 8.93 -21.78 -7.72
CA LEU A 370 8.99 -23.22 -7.98
C LEU A 370 10.00 -23.53 -9.08
N LYS A 371 10.06 -22.72 -10.14
CA LYS A 371 11.06 -22.86 -11.20
C LYS A 371 12.49 -22.80 -10.64
N LEU A 372 12.77 -21.86 -9.74
CA LEU A 372 14.09 -21.74 -9.11
C LEU A 372 14.45 -22.93 -8.20
N ILE A 373 13.46 -23.63 -7.66
CA ILE A 373 13.67 -24.87 -6.89
C ILE A 373 14.03 -26.00 -7.85
N ASP A 374 13.29 -26.14 -8.95
CA ASP A 374 13.53 -27.19 -9.94
C ASP A 374 14.90 -27.04 -10.62
N GLU A 375 15.35 -25.81 -10.90
CA GLU A 375 16.67 -25.54 -11.50
C GLU A 375 17.87 -25.84 -10.56
N LYS A 376 17.62 -26.03 -9.26
CA LYS A 376 18.66 -26.35 -8.26
C LYS A 376 18.80 -27.84 -7.96
N ASN A 377 17.80 -28.64 -8.33
CA ASN A 377 17.81 -30.10 -8.21
C ASN A 377 18.22 -30.72 -9.54
#